data_AF-A0A7V6AMC7-F1
#
_entry.id   AF-A0A7V6AMC7-F1
#
_cell.length_a   1.000
_cell.length_b   1.000
_cell.length_c   1.000
_cell.angle_alpha   90.00
_cell.angle_beta   90.00
_cell.angle_gamma   90.00
#
_symmetry.space_group_name_H-M   'P 1'
#
loop_
_entity.id
_entity.type
_entity.pdbx_description
1 polymer ?
#
loop_
_entity_poly.entity_id
_entity_poly.type
_entity_poly.pdbx_seq_one_letter_code
_entity_poly.pdbx_strand_id
1 'polypeptide(L)'
;MRNWGLTVLFLAFACPAQVVLDSSNLPIMMIDTHGQTIEDTPRIIADMKVIDNLIFDTNYVNDSLHYNFKGKVSIEIRGSSSQMFPKKAYSFETKTEDSLTTDVSLLGMPADNDWVLYASYNDKTLMRNFLSMHLMQEMGTYAPRCRYCELIINGEYQGVYLLTEKIKRGKHRVNVESLDMDDIAGDSLTGGYIIKIDKTTGDNSQGWFSHYAVNDGMSLLFYQYHYPEYEEMHPAQRAYIKSFIDTFETIMKSASYNDSATGYIPLIDTTSFAHHVLISELSRNLDAYRLSTFLYKRRNSKGGKLYAGPLWDYDLAYGMPDYCNASSYQGWEIETSSDCGWKNPFWWTKLFRDVKFHNLLVRHWQKHRQTVLSYAHIEHVI
;
A
#
# COMPACT_ATOMS: atom_id res chain seq x y z
N MET A 1 41.24 60.02 -9.20
CA MET A 1 39.89 59.47 -8.91
C MET A 1 40.08 58.23 -8.06
N ARG A 2 39.59 58.22 -6.81
CA ARG A 2 39.81 57.15 -5.84
C ARG A 2 38.47 56.41 -5.70
N ASN A 3 38.35 55.23 -6.30
CA ASN A 3 37.13 54.42 -6.29
C ASN A 3 37.03 53.70 -4.93
N TRP A 4 35.98 54.00 -4.18
CA TRP A 4 35.59 53.25 -2.98
C TRP A 4 34.60 52.18 -3.42
N GLY A 5 35.04 50.92 -3.47
CA GLY A 5 34.15 49.79 -3.68
C GLY A 5 33.43 49.48 -2.36
N LEU A 6 32.13 49.75 -2.29
CA LEU A 6 31.27 49.30 -1.20
C LEU A 6 30.96 47.81 -1.44
N THR A 7 31.54 46.92 -0.63
CA THR A 7 31.13 45.51 -0.59
C THR A 7 29.95 45.38 0.36
N VAL A 8 28.75 45.19 -0.19
CA VAL A 8 27.56 44.85 0.61
C VAL A 8 27.61 43.34 0.88
N LEU A 9 27.92 42.98 2.13
CA LEU A 9 27.83 41.61 2.60
C LEU A 9 26.35 41.28 2.86
N PHE A 10 25.74 40.47 2.01
CA PHE A 10 24.45 39.86 2.32
C PHE A 10 24.69 38.74 3.34
N LEU A 11 24.54 39.06 4.63
CA LEU A 11 24.36 38.06 5.67
C LEU A 11 22.95 37.48 5.51
N ALA A 12 22.85 36.37 4.79
CA ALA A 12 21.66 35.53 4.83
C ALA A 12 21.56 34.94 6.24
N PHE A 13 20.74 35.54 7.09
CA PHE A 13 20.28 34.89 8.32
C PHE A 13 19.36 33.75 7.90
N ALA A 14 19.93 32.56 7.68
CA ALA A 14 19.17 31.33 7.76
C ALA A 14 18.75 31.19 9.23
N CYS A 15 17.52 31.57 9.54
CA CYS A 15 16.87 31.14 10.76
C CYS A 15 16.37 29.72 10.47
N PRO A 16 17.02 28.64 10.95
CA PRO A 16 16.36 27.34 10.96
C PRO A 16 15.08 27.48 11.77
N ALA A 17 13.95 27.60 11.08
CA ALA A 17 12.61 27.50 11.64
C ALA A 17 12.29 26.04 11.94
N GLN A 18 13.22 25.34 12.60
CA GLN A 18 13.00 23.96 13.00
C GLN A 18 12.04 24.00 14.18
N VAL A 19 10.84 23.49 13.94
CA VAL A 19 9.83 23.36 14.98
C VAL A 19 10.34 22.36 16.01
N VAL A 20 10.45 22.81 17.27
CA VAL A 20 10.67 21.91 18.40
C VAL A 20 9.30 21.41 18.84
N LEU A 21 9.08 20.10 18.75
CA LEU A 21 7.86 19.48 19.24
C LEU A 21 8.03 19.20 20.74
N ASP A 22 7.20 19.82 21.59
CA ASP A 22 7.17 19.52 23.02
C ASP A 22 6.10 18.49 23.36
N SER A 23 4.95 18.57 22.68
CA SER A 23 3.79 17.72 22.90
C SER A 23 2.89 17.61 21.67
N SER A 24 2.05 16.57 21.61
CA SER A 24 1.06 16.36 20.55
C SER A 24 -0.13 15.54 21.04
N ASN A 25 -1.28 15.71 20.38
CA ASN A 25 -2.42 14.81 20.55
C ASN A 25 -2.31 13.56 19.66
N LEU A 26 -1.30 13.51 18.78
CA LEU A 26 -0.91 12.31 18.06
C LEU A 26 0.14 11.52 18.86
N PRO A 27 0.22 10.19 18.69
CA PRO A 27 1.35 9.40 19.18
C PRO A 27 2.67 9.96 18.69
N ILE A 28 3.70 9.91 19.53
CA ILE A 28 5.04 10.41 19.20
C ILE A 28 5.99 9.22 19.03
N MET A 29 6.59 9.11 17.85
CA MET A 29 7.62 8.13 17.52
C MET A 29 8.98 8.81 17.48
N MET A 30 9.91 8.32 18.28
CA MET A 30 11.27 8.86 18.38
C MET A 30 12.26 7.79 17.99
N ILE A 31 13.20 8.13 17.10
CA ILE A 31 14.24 7.25 16.59
C ILE A 31 15.61 7.87 16.87
N ASP A 32 16.52 7.09 17.45
CA ASP A 32 17.93 7.44 17.62
C ASP A 32 18.78 6.51 16.76
N THR A 33 19.43 7.08 15.74
CA THR A 33 20.27 6.33 14.80
C THR A 33 21.72 6.21 15.26
N HIS A 34 22.06 6.77 16.43
CA HIS A 34 23.42 6.82 16.96
C HIS A 34 24.40 7.51 16.00
N GLY A 35 23.93 8.54 15.31
CA GLY A 35 24.70 9.30 14.32
C GLY A 35 24.86 8.64 12.95
N GLN A 36 24.22 7.49 12.70
CA GLN A 36 24.22 6.85 11.39
C GLN A 36 23.19 7.48 10.44
N THR A 37 23.53 7.56 9.16
CA THR A 37 22.61 7.96 8.09
C THR A 37 21.68 6.81 7.75
N ILE A 38 20.39 7.11 7.59
CA ILE A 38 19.41 6.15 7.06
C ILE A 38 19.46 6.23 5.54
N GLU A 39 19.92 5.16 4.89
CA GLU A 39 19.94 5.00 3.42
C GLU A 39 18.77 4.12 2.96
N ASP A 40 18.57 3.97 1.64
CA ASP A 40 17.59 3.02 1.06
C ASP A 40 18.00 1.56 1.30
N THR A 41 19.29 1.27 1.13
CA THR A 41 19.89 -0.01 1.51
C THR A 41 21.39 0.20 1.74
N PRO A 42 22.03 -0.43 2.74
CA PRO A 42 21.46 -1.37 3.70
C PRO A 42 20.68 -0.69 4.85
N ARG A 43 19.85 -1.47 5.54
CA ARG A 43 19.23 -1.07 6.81
C ARG A 43 20.29 -0.83 7.89
N ILE A 44 20.01 0.13 8.77
CA ILE A 44 20.78 0.36 10.00
C ILE A 44 19.97 -0.06 11.24
N ILE A 45 20.65 -0.38 12.34
CA ILE A 45 20.00 -0.57 13.65
C ILE A 45 19.89 0.78 14.36
N ALA A 46 18.70 1.08 14.87
CA ALA A 46 18.38 2.28 15.65
C ALA A 46 17.58 1.90 16.90
N ASP A 47 17.56 2.78 17.90
CA ASP A 47 16.65 2.64 19.03
C ASP A 47 15.38 3.45 18.75
N MET A 48 14.22 2.89 19.08
CA MET A 48 12.92 3.54 18.91
C MET A 48 12.15 3.56 20.22
N LYS A 49 11.46 4.67 20.46
CA LYS A 49 10.46 4.84 21.52
C LYS A 49 9.17 5.35 20.91
N VAL A 50 8.04 4.83 21.38
CA VAL A 50 6.70 5.21 20.94
C VAL A 50 5.89 5.59 22.17
N ILE A 51 5.42 6.83 22.20
CA ILE A 51 4.57 7.37 23.27
C ILE A 51 3.15 7.47 22.71
N ASP A 52 2.20 6.88 23.42
CA ASP A 52 0.76 6.95 23.14
C ASP A 52 0.01 6.80 24.47
N ASN A 53 -0.29 7.93 25.10
CA ASN A 53 -1.02 8.00 26.39
C ASN A 53 -2.52 7.70 26.23
N LEU A 54 -2.93 7.10 25.11
CA LEU A 54 -4.30 6.81 24.72
C LEU A 54 -5.13 8.08 24.46
N ILE A 55 -6.28 7.89 23.82
CA ILE A 55 -7.18 8.98 23.43
C ILE A 55 -7.58 9.72 24.71
N PHE A 56 -7.36 11.04 24.74
CA PHE A 56 -7.68 12.04 25.78
C PHE A 56 -6.52 12.58 26.63
N ASP A 57 -5.33 11.97 26.62
CA ASP A 57 -4.15 12.55 27.25
C ASP A 57 -3.15 13.09 26.20
N THR A 58 -2.61 14.27 26.46
CA THR A 58 -1.56 14.87 25.64
C THR A 58 -0.27 14.04 25.77
N ASN A 59 0.35 13.72 24.63
CA ASN A 59 1.66 13.07 24.61
C ASN A 59 2.75 14.13 24.75
N TYR A 60 3.74 13.89 25.60
CA TYR A 60 4.89 14.78 25.79
C TYR A 60 6.18 14.08 25.37
N VAL A 61 7.09 14.77 24.68
CA VAL A 61 8.36 14.18 24.21
C VAL A 61 9.23 13.67 25.37
N ASN A 62 9.13 14.29 26.54
CA ASN A 62 9.87 13.91 27.74
C ASN A 62 9.18 12.84 28.60
N ASP A 63 8.08 12.24 28.12
CA ASP A 63 7.45 11.14 28.85
C ASP A 63 8.39 9.93 28.91
N SER A 64 8.49 9.38 30.11
CA SER A 64 9.39 8.28 30.46
C SER A 64 8.71 7.15 31.22
N LEU A 65 7.43 7.32 31.58
CA LEU A 65 6.70 6.38 32.41
C LEU A 65 5.93 5.35 31.56
N HIS A 66 5.42 5.76 30.40
CA HIS A 66 4.59 4.93 29.55
C HIS A 66 5.06 4.95 28.09
N TYR A 67 5.55 3.80 27.61
CA TYR A 67 5.86 3.58 26.20
C TYR A 67 4.92 2.51 25.64
N ASN A 68 4.27 2.81 24.52
CA ASN A 68 3.60 1.80 23.71
C ASN A 68 4.62 0.80 23.14
N PHE A 69 5.81 1.29 22.78
CA PHE A 69 6.95 0.49 22.37
C PHE A 69 8.26 1.17 22.77
N LYS A 70 9.24 0.37 23.21
CA LYS A 70 10.62 0.79 23.42
C LYS A 70 11.52 -0.40 23.10
N GLY A 71 12.43 -0.23 22.14
CA GLY A 71 13.32 -1.31 21.72
C GLY A 71 14.12 -0.93 20.48
N LYS A 72 14.74 -1.93 19.87
CA LYS A 72 15.53 -1.76 18.65
C LYS A 72 14.66 -1.89 17.41
N VAL A 73 15.07 -1.21 16.36
CA VAL A 73 14.51 -1.36 15.01
C VAL A 73 15.64 -1.46 13.98
N SER A 74 15.44 -2.20 12.90
CA SER A 74 16.20 -1.97 11.66
C SER A 74 15.41 -1.02 10.77
N ILE A 75 16.04 0.02 10.23
CA ILE A 75 15.35 1.08 9.47
C ILE A 75 16.11 1.42 8.19
N GLU A 76 15.35 1.73 7.14
CA GLU A 76 15.81 2.24 5.85
C GLU A 76 14.85 3.30 5.30
N ILE A 77 15.32 4.12 4.37
CA ILE A 77 14.46 4.89 3.48
C ILE A 77 13.65 3.90 2.63
N ARG A 78 12.43 4.27 2.25
CA ARG A 78 11.62 3.46 1.34
C ARG A 78 11.01 4.26 0.19
N GLY A 79 10.49 3.50 -0.76
CA GLY A 79 9.76 3.99 -1.91
C GLY A 79 10.63 3.98 -3.16
N SER A 80 10.14 4.53 -4.25
CA SER A 80 10.91 4.63 -5.50
C SER A 80 11.10 6.11 -5.86
N SER A 81 10.19 6.69 -6.65
CA SER A 81 10.25 8.12 -6.96
C SER A 81 10.12 9.03 -5.74
N SER A 82 9.42 8.60 -4.69
CA SER A 82 9.24 9.36 -3.45
C SER A 82 10.53 9.57 -2.67
N GLN A 83 11.57 8.77 -2.91
CA GLN A 83 12.88 8.99 -2.28
C GLN A 83 13.50 10.32 -2.68
N MET A 84 13.10 10.92 -3.81
CA MET A 84 13.57 12.24 -4.23
C MET A 84 12.93 13.39 -3.46
N PHE A 85 11.88 13.13 -2.66
CA PHE A 85 11.21 14.16 -1.88
C PHE A 85 12.07 14.59 -0.68
N PRO A 86 12.01 15.88 -0.26
CA PRO A 86 12.70 16.36 0.93
C PRO A 86 12.37 15.57 2.19
N LYS A 87 11.08 15.27 2.41
CA LYS A 87 10.62 14.45 3.54
C LYS A 87 10.58 12.97 3.14
N LYS A 88 11.46 12.17 3.74
CA LYS A 88 11.62 10.75 3.40
C LYS A 88 10.54 9.90 4.07
N ALA A 89 10.11 8.85 3.40
CA ALA A 89 9.35 7.78 4.04
C ALA A 89 10.33 6.69 4.51
N TYR A 90 9.98 5.97 5.57
CA TYR A 90 10.83 4.93 6.13
C TYR A 90 10.10 3.59 6.19
N SER A 91 10.86 2.51 6.03
CA SER A 91 10.45 1.14 6.35
C SER A 91 11.27 0.69 7.56
N PHE A 92 10.63 0.06 8.53
CA PHE A 92 11.35 -0.44 9.70
C PHE A 92 10.85 -1.80 10.16
N GLU A 93 11.76 -2.59 10.71
CA GLU A 93 11.46 -3.85 11.38
C GLU A 93 11.78 -3.79 12.87
N THR A 94 10.87 -4.23 13.73
CA THR A 94 11.12 -4.30 15.17
C THR A 94 12.03 -5.47 15.52
N LYS A 95 12.99 -5.20 16.42
CA LYS A 95 14.06 -6.12 16.80
C LYS A 95 14.10 -6.33 18.31
N THR A 96 14.53 -7.51 18.74
CA THR A 96 14.95 -7.77 20.12
C THR A 96 16.27 -7.04 20.41
N GLU A 97 16.71 -7.04 21.67
CA GLU A 97 18.02 -6.49 22.05
C GLU A 97 19.18 -7.18 21.30
N ASP A 98 19.05 -8.47 21.03
CA ASP A 98 20.00 -9.27 20.24
C ASP A 98 19.83 -9.10 18.71
N SER A 99 19.07 -8.07 18.28
CA SER A 99 18.81 -7.73 16.88
C SER A 99 18.07 -8.80 16.07
N LEU A 100 17.33 -9.71 16.72
CA LEU A 100 16.45 -10.67 16.05
C LEU A 100 15.09 -10.02 15.76
N THR A 101 14.49 -10.32 14.60
CA THR A 101 13.15 -9.85 14.26
C THR A 101 12.11 -10.32 15.28
N THR A 102 11.26 -9.42 15.76
CA THR A 102 10.20 -9.73 16.74
C THR A 102 8.91 -9.00 16.38
N ASP A 103 7.78 -9.70 16.47
CA ASP A 103 6.47 -9.10 16.25
C ASP A 103 6.05 -8.30 17.48
N VAL A 104 5.57 -7.07 17.28
CA VAL A 104 5.04 -6.22 18.35
C VAL A 104 3.75 -5.55 17.91
N SER A 105 2.84 -5.28 18.85
CA SER A 105 1.67 -4.43 18.59
C SER A 105 2.08 -2.97 18.70
N LEU A 106 1.90 -2.19 17.64
CA LEU A 106 2.11 -0.74 17.65
C LEU A 106 0.78 -0.02 17.56
N LEU A 107 0.54 0.93 18.47
CA LEU A 107 -0.62 1.82 18.46
C LEU A 107 -1.97 1.07 18.30
N GLY A 108 -2.10 -0.06 19.01
CA GLY A 108 -3.31 -0.90 18.99
C GLY A 108 -3.53 -1.72 17.72
N MET A 109 -2.61 -1.67 16.74
CA MET A 109 -2.67 -2.53 15.55
C MET A 109 -2.17 -3.94 15.86
N PRO A 110 -2.69 -4.99 15.17
CA PRO A 110 -2.25 -6.36 15.38
C PRO A 110 -0.75 -6.52 15.26
N ALA A 111 -0.18 -7.38 16.13
CA ALA A 111 1.26 -7.56 16.24
C ALA A 111 1.88 -8.01 14.92
N ASP A 112 2.99 -7.36 14.58
CA ASP A 112 3.81 -7.60 13.40
C ASP A 112 5.18 -6.97 13.62
N ASN A 113 6.15 -7.32 12.80
CA ASN A 113 7.49 -6.77 12.84
C ASN A 113 7.75 -5.71 11.76
N ASP A 114 7.05 -5.71 10.62
CA ASP A 114 7.41 -4.88 9.46
C ASP A 114 6.38 -3.76 9.24
N TRP A 115 6.84 -2.53 9.37
CA TRP A 115 6.03 -1.32 9.45
C TRP A 115 6.55 -0.21 8.55
N VAL A 116 5.66 0.69 8.17
CA VAL A 116 5.98 1.81 7.29
C VAL A 116 5.65 3.13 7.97
N LEU A 117 6.59 4.08 7.94
CA LEU A 117 6.33 5.49 8.21
C LEU A 117 6.15 6.21 6.86
N TYR A 118 4.91 6.38 6.43
CA TYR A 118 4.57 7.08 5.19
C TYR A 118 4.58 8.60 5.40
N ALA A 119 5.38 9.32 4.60
CA ALA A 119 5.64 10.75 4.79
C ALA A 119 4.50 11.69 4.35
N SER A 120 3.64 11.23 3.44
CA SER A 120 2.55 12.02 2.82
C SER A 120 3.02 13.36 2.23
N TYR A 121 4.24 13.42 1.70
CA TYR A 121 4.86 14.68 1.29
C TYR A 121 4.12 15.39 0.13
N ASN A 122 3.70 14.64 -0.88
CA ASN A 122 2.96 15.15 -2.04
C ASN A 122 1.44 15.28 -1.77
N ASP A 123 0.93 14.63 -0.73
CA ASP A 123 -0.45 14.77 -0.29
C ASP A 123 -0.59 15.91 0.71
N LYS A 124 -0.99 17.09 0.22
CA LYS A 124 -1.20 18.29 1.05
C LYS A 124 -2.24 18.12 2.16
N THR A 125 -3.10 17.11 2.07
CA THR A 125 -4.13 16.81 3.07
C THR A 125 -3.65 15.81 4.12
N LEU A 126 -2.58 15.06 3.82
CA LEU A 126 -2.09 13.91 4.59
C LEU A 126 -3.10 12.74 4.71
N MET A 127 -4.27 12.80 4.05
CA MET A 127 -5.41 11.92 4.31
C MET A 127 -5.74 10.91 3.21
N ARG A 128 -5.27 11.07 1.97
CA ARG A 128 -5.80 10.29 0.83
C ARG A 128 -5.57 8.78 0.96
N ASN A 129 -4.36 8.42 1.37
CA ASN A 129 -3.99 7.04 1.68
C ASN A 129 -4.82 6.47 2.83
N PHE A 130 -4.89 7.22 3.94
CA PHE A 130 -5.65 6.83 5.13
C PHE A 130 -7.12 6.61 4.77
N LEU A 131 -7.77 7.57 4.12
CA LEU A 131 -9.19 7.54 3.80
C LEU A 131 -9.54 6.30 2.95
N SER A 132 -8.80 6.04 1.87
CA SER A 132 -9.07 4.91 0.99
C SER A 132 -8.91 3.57 1.70
N MET A 133 -7.82 3.40 2.46
CA MET A 133 -7.55 2.16 3.20
C MET A 133 -8.49 1.98 4.39
N HIS A 134 -8.92 3.07 5.04
CA HIS A 134 -9.87 3.04 6.14
C HIS A 134 -11.27 2.62 5.66
N LEU A 135 -11.78 3.26 4.61
CA LEU A 135 -13.10 2.93 4.04
C LEU A 135 -13.15 1.48 3.54
N MET A 136 -12.07 0.97 2.93
CA MET A 136 -11.98 -0.44 2.51
C MET A 136 -12.10 -1.41 3.70
N GLN A 137 -11.46 -1.09 4.83
CA GLN A 137 -11.54 -1.89 6.05
C GLN A 137 -12.94 -1.90 6.63
N GLU A 138 -13.59 -0.75 6.70
CA GLU A 138 -14.96 -0.63 7.21
C GLU A 138 -15.99 -1.29 6.27
N MET A 139 -15.69 -1.41 4.98
CA MET A 139 -16.45 -2.25 4.03
C MET A 139 -16.26 -3.77 4.27
N GLY A 140 -15.38 -4.16 5.20
CA GLY A 140 -15.14 -5.54 5.60
C GLY A 140 -14.09 -6.25 4.74
N THR A 141 -13.23 -5.52 4.05
CA THR A 141 -12.12 -6.08 3.26
C THR A 141 -10.80 -5.57 3.80
N TYR A 142 -9.84 -6.47 3.99
CA TYR A 142 -8.55 -6.07 4.52
C TYR A 142 -7.87 -5.05 3.58
N ALA A 143 -7.48 -3.93 4.15
CA ALA A 143 -6.47 -3.01 3.66
C ALA A 143 -5.57 -2.64 4.86
N PRO A 144 -4.33 -2.18 4.64
CA PRO A 144 -3.41 -1.85 5.72
C PRO A 144 -4.02 -0.88 6.73
N ARG A 145 -3.94 -1.23 8.01
CA ARG A 145 -4.28 -0.30 9.09
C ARG A 145 -3.28 0.84 9.11
N CYS A 146 -3.78 2.01 9.49
CA CYS A 146 -3.03 3.24 9.49
C CYS A 146 -3.30 4.03 10.78
N ARG A 147 -2.26 4.66 11.33
CA ARG A 147 -2.33 5.57 12.48
C ARG A 147 -1.42 6.76 12.23
N TYR A 148 -1.92 7.97 12.42
CA TYR A 148 -1.07 9.17 12.38
C TYR A 148 -0.13 9.20 13.59
N CYS A 149 1.07 9.70 13.41
CA CYS A 149 2.05 9.93 14.47
C CYS A 149 2.94 11.15 14.16
N GLU A 150 3.52 11.74 15.19
CA GLU A 150 4.64 12.67 15.07
C GLU A 150 5.94 11.88 15.01
N LEU A 151 6.87 12.26 14.12
CA LEU A 151 8.18 11.61 14.03
C LEU A 151 9.30 12.55 14.47
N ILE A 152 10.18 12.07 15.34
CA ILE A 152 11.43 12.72 15.73
C ILE A 152 12.58 11.75 15.42
N ILE A 153 13.60 12.21 14.71
CA ILE A 153 14.83 11.43 14.45
C ILE A 153 16.02 12.22 14.99
N ASN A 154 16.82 11.61 15.86
CA ASN A 154 18.00 12.24 16.48
C ASN A 154 17.70 13.58 17.17
N GLY A 155 16.54 13.69 17.81
CA GLY A 155 16.07 14.92 18.47
C GLY A 155 15.48 15.97 17.51
N GLU A 156 15.51 15.74 16.20
CA GLU A 156 14.96 16.63 15.20
C GLU A 156 13.55 16.19 14.77
N TYR A 157 12.58 17.09 14.91
CA TYR A 157 11.20 16.84 14.47
C TYR A 157 11.10 16.80 12.95
N GLN A 158 10.50 15.73 12.44
CA GLN A 158 10.36 15.41 11.01
C GLN A 158 8.94 15.67 10.48
N GLY A 159 7.99 16.07 11.33
CA GLY A 159 6.59 16.28 10.95
C GLY A 159 5.67 15.09 11.26
N VAL A 160 4.42 15.21 10.82
CA VAL A 160 3.37 14.17 10.91
C VAL A 160 3.60 13.06 9.88
N TYR A 161 3.56 11.80 10.29
CA TYR A 161 3.63 10.62 9.44
C TYR A 161 2.37 9.77 9.58
N LEU A 162 2.12 8.92 8.58
CA LEU A 162 1.15 7.84 8.67
C LEU A 162 1.90 6.52 8.91
N LEU A 163 1.81 5.99 10.12
CA LEU A 163 2.26 4.63 10.43
C LEU A 163 1.30 3.64 9.78
N THR A 164 1.79 2.80 8.89
CA THR A 164 0.99 1.86 8.10
C THR A 164 1.56 0.45 8.16
N GLU A 165 0.68 -0.55 8.19
CA GLU A 165 1.07 -1.96 8.05
C GLU A 165 1.67 -2.21 6.67
N LYS A 166 2.76 -2.98 6.56
CA LYS A 166 3.23 -3.43 5.25
C LYS A 166 2.33 -4.55 4.71
N ILE A 167 2.12 -4.58 3.40
CA ILE A 167 1.42 -5.70 2.77
C ILE A 167 2.32 -6.92 2.80
N LYS A 168 1.90 -7.94 3.55
CA LYS A 168 2.52 -9.26 3.55
C LYS A 168 1.53 -10.33 4.01
N ARG A 169 1.94 -11.59 3.88
CA ARG A 169 1.18 -12.72 4.44
C ARG A 169 1.09 -12.58 5.95
N GLY A 170 -0.11 -12.77 6.50
CA GLY A 170 -0.31 -12.84 7.95
C GLY A 170 -1.78 -13.00 8.32
N LYS A 171 -2.04 -13.58 9.50
CA LYS A 171 -3.41 -13.83 10.00
C LYS A 171 -4.27 -12.56 10.05
N HIS A 172 -3.64 -11.44 10.44
CA HIS A 172 -4.27 -10.12 10.55
C HIS A 172 -3.88 -9.17 9.40
N ARG A 173 -3.27 -9.73 8.36
CA ARG A 173 -2.84 -9.07 7.11
C ARG A 173 -3.50 -9.78 5.92
N VAL A 174 -2.74 -10.07 4.87
CA VAL A 174 -3.20 -10.95 3.78
C VAL A 174 -3.20 -12.40 4.29
N ASN A 175 -4.38 -12.87 4.68
CA ASN A 175 -4.55 -14.18 5.30
C ASN A 175 -4.64 -15.31 4.26
N VAL A 176 -3.50 -15.55 3.61
CA VAL A 176 -3.28 -16.71 2.74
C VAL A 176 -2.48 -17.79 3.47
N GLU A 177 -2.58 -19.01 2.95
CA GLU A 177 -1.87 -20.17 3.48
C GLU A 177 -0.35 -19.98 3.34
N SER A 178 0.45 -20.51 4.28
CA SER A 178 1.90 -20.57 4.08
C SER A 178 2.24 -21.50 2.93
N LEU A 179 3.40 -21.29 2.32
CA LEU A 179 3.90 -22.14 1.26
C LEU A 179 5.38 -22.44 1.54
N ASP A 180 5.70 -23.71 1.68
CA ASP A 180 7.07 -24.18 1.90
C ASP A 180 7.66 -24.75 0.60
N MET A 181 8.99 -24.86 0.49
CA MET A 181 9.66 -25.28 -0.75
C MET A 181 9.26 -26.69 -1.25
N ASP A 182 8.74 -27.54 -0.37
CA ASP A 182 8.27 -28.90 -0.66
C ASP A 182 6.76 -28.97 -0.99
N ASP A 183 6.03 -27.87 -0.92
CA ASP A 183 4.62 -27.77 -1.36
C ASP A 183 4.52 -27.75 -2.90
N ILE A 184 4.81 -28.89 -3.53
CA ILE A 184 4.97 -29.02 -4.99
C ILE A 184 3.85 -29.81 -5.68
N ALA A 185 2.85 -30.29 -4.93
CA ALA A 185 1.72 -31.07 -5.45
C ALA A 185 0.50 -31.00 -4.53
N GLY A 186 -0.63 -31.55 -4.99
CA GLY A 186 -1.86 -31.62 -4.19
C GLY A 186 -2.42 -30.24 -3.85
N ASP A 187 -3.20 -30.16 -2.76
CA ASP A 187 -3.84 -28.91 -2.34
C ASP A 187 -2.84 -27.84 -1.90
N SER A 188 -1.68 -28.21 -1.35
CA SER A 188 -0.73 -27.24 -0.82
C SER A 188 -0.09 -26.37 -1.89
N LEU A 189 0.10 -26.89 -3.11
CA LEU A 189 0.51 -26.13 -4.29
C LEU A 189 -0.58 -25.16 -4.78
N THR A 190 -1.85 -25.31 -4.40
CA THR A 190 -2.95 -24.62 -5.10
C THR A 190 -3.21 -23.19 -4.63
N GLY A 191 -2.44 -22.67 -3.67
CA GLY A 191 -2.63 -21.33 -3.13
C GLY A 191 -1.66 -21.01 -2.00
N GLY A 192 -1.77 -19.81 -1.45
CA GLY A 192 -0.73 -19.21 -0.62
C GLY A 192 0.02 -18.08 -1.31
N TYR A 193 -0.37 -17.72 -2.55
CA TYR A 193 0.35 -16.76 -3.36
C TYR A 193 -0.20 -15.34 -3.20
N ILE A 194 0.69 -14.37 -3.09
CA ILE A 194 0.42 -12.94 -3.27
C ILE A 194 1.25 -12.49 -4.47
N ILE A 195 0.61 -11.85 -5.43
CA ILE A 195 1.22 -11.30 -6.63
C ILE A 195 0.82 -9.83 -6.75
N LYS A 196 1.62 -9.06 -7.49
CA LYS A 196 1.33 -7.64 -7.72
C LYS A 196 1.56 -7.24 -9.17
N ILE A 197 0.91 -6.16 -9.57
CA ILE A 197 1.21 -5.40 -10.77
C ILE A 197 1.71 -4.05 -10.31
N ASP A 198 2.97 -3.75 -10.63
CA ASP A 198 3.66 -2.57 -10.12
C ASP A 198 4.82 -2.18 -11.05
N LYS A 199 5.52 -1.09 -10.70
CA LYS A 199 6.81 -0.71 -11.31
C LYS A 199 7.87 -1.75 -10.96
N THR A 200 8.89 -1.89 -11.80
CA THR A 200 10.04 -2.79 -11.57
C THR A 200 11.23 -2.09 -10.91
N THR A 201 11.05 -0.85 -10.42
CA THR A 201 12.08 0.00 -9.82
C THR A 201 12.14 -0.11 -8.29
N GLY A 202 11.35 -0.99 -7.68
CA GLY A 202 11.37 -1.28 -6.23
C GLY A 202 11.80 -2.71 -5.95
N ASP A 203 11.60 -3.14 -4.70
CA ASP A 203 11.96 -4.50 -4.27
C ASP A 203 11.16 -5.58 -5.01
N ASN A 204 11.89 -6.63 -5.38
CA ASN A 204 11.43 -7.82 -6.11
C ASN A 204 10.92 -7.52 -7.53
N SER A 205 11.83 -7.60 -8.51
CA SER A 205 11.54 -7.46 -9.94
C SER A 205 11.27 -8.79 -10.65
N GLN A 206 11.17 -9.89 -9.91
CA GLN A 206 10.96 -11.22 -10.48
C GLN A 206 9.48 -11.48 -10.73
N GLY A 207 9.19 -12.10 -11.87
CA GLY A 207 7.81 -12.18 -12.34
C GLY A 207 7.66 -12.85 -13.71
N TRP A 208 6.54 -12.59 -14.36
CA TRP A 208 6.27 -13.02 -15.72
C TRP A 208 5.39 -12.02 -16.46
N PHE A 209 5.51 -12.01 -17.78
CA PHE A 209 4.62 -11.24 -18.64
C PHE A 209 3.33 -12.03 -18.92
N SER A 210 2.19 -11.34 -18.88
CA SER A 210 0.92 -11.82 -19.41
C SER A 210 1.05 -12.19 -20.89
N HIS A 211 0.30 -13.18 -21.34
CA HIS A 211 0.16 -13.48 -22.77
C HIS A 211 -0.69 -12.45 -23.52
N TYR A 212 -1.44 -11.61 -22.80
CA TYR A 212 -2.33 -10.61 -23.37
C TYR A 212 -1.72 -9.20 -23.21
N ALA A 213 -1.62 -8.49 -24.33
CA ALA A 213 -1.19 -7.10 -24.32
C ALA A 213 -2.24 -6.20 -23.64
N VAL A 214 -1.74 -5.15 -22.96
CA VAL A 214 -2.60 -4.11 -22.35
C VAL A 214 -3.02 -3.01 -23.34
N ASN A 215 -2.44 -3.04 -24.55
CA ASN A 215 -2.78 -2.20 -25.70
C ASN A 215 -3.04 -3.10 -26.93
N ASP A 216 -3.42 -2.52 -28.06
CA ASP A 216 -3.43 -3.16 -29.40
C ASP A 216 -2.00 -3.59 -29.86
N GLY A 217 -1.27 -4.37 -29.05
CA GLY A 217 -0.07 -5.11 -29.43
C GLY A 217 1.29 -4.62 -28.90
N MET A 218 1.39 -3.56 -28.09
CA MET A 218 2.71 -2.92 -27.84
C MET A 218 3.32 -3.06 -26.44
N SER A 219 2.59 -3.48 -25.40
CA SER A 219 3.18 -3.75 -24.08
C SER A 219 2.44 -4.89 -23.38
N LEU A 220 3.21 -5.81 -22.79
CA LEU A 220 2.68 -6.90 -21.98
C LEU A 220 2.63 -6.45 -20.52
N LEU A 221 1.54 -6.80 -19.83
CA LEU A 221 1.42 -6.64 -18.39
C LEU A 221 2.47 -7.50 -17.69
N PHE A 222 3.17 -6.98 -16.69
CA PHE A 222 4.13 -7.74 -15.90
C PHE A 222 3.56 -8.02 -14.51
N TYR A 223 3.37 -9.30 -14.20
CA TYR A 223 3.02 -9.76 -12.85
C TYR A 223 4.29 -10.06 -12.08
N GLN A 224 4.37 -9.59 -10.84
CA GLN A 224 5.50 -9.78 -9.95
C GLN A 224 5.11 -10.71 -8.80
N TYR A 225 6.04 -11.54 -8.37
CA TYR A 225 5.87 -12.30 -7.12
C TYR A 225 5.99 -11.35 -5.94
N HIS A 226 5.11 -11.49 -4.95
CA HIS A 226 5.20 -10.74 -3.68
C HIS A 226 5.32 -11.67 -2.49
N TYR A 227 4.56 -12.76 -2.46
CA TYR A 227 4.74 -13.84 -1.51
C TYR A 227 4.38 -15.21 -2.12
N PRO A 228 5.21 -16.24 -1.91
CA PRO A 228 6.59 -16.15 -1.43
C PRO A 228 7.49 -15.35 -2.38
N GLU A 229 8.68 -14.99 -1.94
CA GLU A 229 9.68 -14.37 -2.81
C GLU A 229 10.23 -15.38 -3.83
N TYR A 230 10.75 -14.91 -4.96
CA TYR A 230 11.11 -15.77 -6.08
C TYR A 230 12.12 -16.88 -5.70
N GLU A 231 13.11 -16.50 -4.89
CA GLU A 231 14.19 -17.35 -4.38
C GLU A 231 13.70 -18.37 -3.35
N GLU A 232 12.57 -18.09 -2.68
CA GLU A 232 11.92 -18.96 -1.70
C GLU A 232 10.89 -19.91 -2.34
N MET A 233 10.68 -19.81 -3.66
CA MET A 233 9.73 -20.63 -4.39
C MET A 233 10.36 -21.79 -5.14
N HIS A 234 9.68 -22.93 -5.13
CA HIS A 234 10.02 -24.05 -6.01
C HIS A 234 9.54 -23.75 -7.46
N PRO A 235 10.25 -24.20 -8.52
CA PRO A 235 9.81 -23.99 -9.90
C PRO A 235 8.36 -24.43 -10.18
N ALA A 236 7.89 -25.51 -9.55
CA ALA A 236 6.51 -25.99 -9.68
C ALA A 236 5.48 -24.97 -9.16
N GLN A 237 5.81 -24.25 -8.09
CA GLN A 237 4.95 -23.22 -7.50
C GLN A 237 4.85 -21.99 -8.40
N ARG A 238 5.98 -21.56 -8.98
CA ARG A 238 6.02 -20.49 -9.98
C ARG A 238 5.18 -20.85 -11.21
N ALA A 239 5.34 -22.07 -11.71
CA ALA A 239 4.57 -22.57 -12.84
C ALA A 239 3.06 -22.63 -12.53
N TYR A 240 2.68 -23.04 -11.30
CA TYR A 240 1.28 -23.12 -10.89
C TYR A 240 0.60 -21.75 -10.90
N ILE A 241 1.13 -20.76 -10.17
CA ILE A 241 0.46 -19.45 -10.07
C ILE A 241 0.43 -18.73 -11.42
N LYS A 242 1.49 -18.84 -12.22
CA LYS A 242 1.48 -18.35 -13.60
C LYS A 242 0.37 -19.01 -14.41
N SER A 243 0.29 -20.34 -14.41
CA SER A 243 -0.72 -21.09 -15.17
C SER A 243 -2.15 -20.77 -14.73
N PHE A 244 -2.36 -20.54 -13.43
CA PHE A 244 -3.66 -20.10 -12.92
C PHE A 244 -4.05 -18.73 -13.49
N ILE A 245 -3.13 -17.76 -13.49
CA ILE A 245 -3.40 -16.43 -14.07
C ILE A 245 -3.58 -16.51 -15.59
N ASP A 246 -2.76 -17.28 -16.30
CA ASP A 246 -2.92 -17.50 -17.75
C ASP A 246 -4.32 -18.08 -18.07
N THR A 247 -4.81 -19.00 -17.24
CA THR A 247 -6.15 -19.60 -17.37
C THR A 247 -7.25 -18.58 -17.10
N PHE A 248 -7.12 -17.79 -16.03
CA PHE A 248 -8.05 -16.70 -15.72
C PHE A 248 -8.13 -15.70 -16.88
N GLU A 249 -6.99 -15.23 -17.40
CA GLU A 249 -6.96 -14.29 -18.52
C GLU A 249 -7.53 -14.91 -19.80
N THR A 250 -7.27 -16.20 -20.05
CA THR A 250 -7.85 -16.93 -21.20
C THR A 250 -9.37 -16.98 -21.13
N ILE A 251 -9.92 -17.31 -19.96
CA ILE A 251 -11.37 -17.30 -19.72
C ILE A 251 -11.92 -15.89 -19.87
N MET A 252 -11.25 -14.88 -19.29
CA MET A 252 -11.63 -13.49 -19.46
C MET A 252 -11.60 -13.04 -20.91
N LYS A 253 -10.71 -13.57 -21.76
CA LYS A 253 -10.69 -13.22 -23.19
C LYS A 253 -11.82 -13.88 -23.98
N SER A 254 -12.31 -15.03 -23.54
CA SER A 254 -13.36 -15.80 -24.24
C SER A 254 -14.71 -15.07 -24.36
N ALA A 255 -15.56 -15.58 -25.26
CA ALA A 255 -16.92 -15.07 -25.45
C ALA A 255 -17.85 -15.45 -24.27
N SER A 256 -17.62 -16.60 -23.64
CA SER A 256 -18.37 -17.13 -22.50
C SER A 256 -17.74 -16.77 -21.14
N TYR A 257 -16.92 -15.73 -21.08
CA TYR A 257 -16.17 -15.34 -19.88
C TYR A 257 -17.04 -15.14 -18.63
N ASN A 258 -18.31 -14.78 -18.81
CA ASN A 258 -19.27 -14.51 -17.74
C ASN A 258 -20.24 -15.67 -17.50
N ASP A 259 -19.98 -16.85 -18.06
CA ASP A 259 -20.73 -18.06 -17.70
C ASP A 259 -20.60 -18.35 -16.20
N SER A 260 -21.69 -18.77 -15.56
CA SER A 260 -21.71 -18.93 -14.10
C SER A 260 -20.90 -20.13 -13.60
N ALA A 261 -20.71 -21.16 -14.44
CA ALA A 261 -20.04 -22.41 -14.07
C ALA A 261 -18.60 -22.48 -14.61
N THR A 262 -18.35 -21.88 -15.77
CA THR A 262 -17.08 -22.02 -16.52
C THR A 262 -16.38 -20.68 -16.78
N GLY A 263 -17.03 -19.56 -16.45
CA GLY A 263 -16.48 -18.23 -16.58
C GLY A 263 -15.61 -17.80 -15.39
N TYR A 264 -15.54 -16.49 -15.15
CA TYR A 264 -14.69 -15.92 -14.10
C TYR A 264 -15.25 -16.12 -12.68
N ILE A 265 -16.57 -16.29 -12.54
CA ILE A 265 -17.27 -16.37 -11.24
C ILE A 265 -16.71 -17.45 -10.30
N PRO A 266 -16.41 -18.68 -10.76
CA PRO A 266 -15.76 -19.69 -9.91
C PRO A 266 -14.29 -19.36 -9.59
N LEU A 267 -13.61 -18.53 -10.39
CA LEU A 267 -12.17 -18.27 -10.27
C LEU A 267 -11.82 -17.13 -9.32
N ILE A 268 -12.72 -16.16 -9.17
CA ILE A 268 -12.45 -14.96 -8.35
C ILE A 268 -13.43 -14.84 -7.18
N ASP A 269 -12.98 -14.15 -6.15
CA ASP A 269 -13.87 -13.60 -5.13
C ASP A 269 -14.45 -12.28 -5.63
N THR A 270 -15.68 -12.33 -6.17
CA THR A 270 -16.29 -11.16 -6.82
C THR A 270 -16.52 -10.00 -5.86
N THR A 271 -16.63 -10.26 -4.56
CA THR A 271 -16.78 -9.21 -3.53
C THR A 271 -15.52 -8.38 -3.38
N SER A 272 -14.34 -9.03 -3.29
CA SER A 272 -13.06 -8.32 -3.20
C SER A 272 -12.79 -7.45 -4.43
N PHE A 273 -13.08 -7.96 -5.63
CA PHE A 273 -12.99 -7.20 -6.88
C PHE A 273 -13.99 -6.04 -6.90
N ALA A 274 -15.23 -6.26 -6.43
CA ALA A 274 -16.22 -5.20 -6.34
C ALA A 274 -15.80 -4.08 -5.38
N HIS A 275 -15.29 -4.43 -4.20
CA HIS A 275 -14.81 -3.44 -3.22
C HIS A 275 -13.59 -2.67 -3.73
N HIS A 276 -12.67 -3.35 -4.43
CA HIS A 276 -11.55 -2.69 -5.11
C HIS A 276 -12.06 -1.63 -6.08
N VAL A 277 -12.93 -2.01 -7.02
CA VAL A 277 -13.51 -1.06 -7.99
C VAL A 277 -14.25 0.08 -7.30
N LEU A 278 -15.06 -0.19 -6.27
CA LEU A 278 -15.83 0.87 -5.60
C LEU A 278 -14.93 1.92 -4.96
N ILE A 279 -13.87 1.53 -4.24
CA ILE A 279 -12.95 2.49 -3.63
C ILE A 279 -12.09 3.17 -4.70
N SER A 280 -11.57 2.42 -5.68
CA SER A 280 -10.78 2.98 -6.78
C SER A 280 -11.53 4.04 -7.58
N GLU A 281 -12.81 3.81 -7.88
CA GLU A 281 -13.64 4.78 -8.61
C GLU A 281 -14.09 5.94 -7.72
N LEU A 282 -14.42 5.68 -6.45
CA LEU A 282 -14.75 6.74 -5.49
C LEU A 282 -13.58 7.70 -5.29
N SER A 283 -12.36 7.16 -5.17
CA SER A 283 -11.15 7.94 -5.00
C SER A 283 -10.62 8.48 -6.33
N ARG A 284 -11.07 7.90 -7.46
CA ARG A 284 -10.48 8.07 -8.79
C ARG A 284 -8.94 7.98 -8.74
N ASN A 285 -8.44 6.95 -8.06
CA ASN A 285 -6.99 6.77 -7.97
C ASN A 285 -6.46 6.37 -9.35
N LEU A 286 -5.59 7.22 -9.89
CA LEU A 286 -5.03 7.09 -11.23
C LEU A 286 -4.35 5.73 -11.44
N ASP A 287 -3.70 5.18 -10.43
CA ASP A 287 -2.86 3.99 -10.56
C ASP A 287 -3.56 2.69 -10.12
N ALA A 288 -4.77 2.80 -9.57
CA ALA A 288 -5.44 1.76 -8.77
C ALA A 288 -5.62 0.38 -9.41
N TYR A 289 -5.52 0.29 -10.74
CA TYR A 289 -5.71 -0.95 -11.49
C TYR A 289 -4.43 -1.50 -12.13
N ARG A 290 -3.34 -0.73 -12.11
CA ARG A 290 -2.15 -0.96 -12.95
C ARG A 290 -0.82 -0.83 -12.22
N LEU A 291 -0.77 -0.12 -11.11
CA LEU A 291 0.40 0.02 -10.25
C LEU A 291 -0.04 -0.15 -8.79
N SER A 292 0.87 -0.58 -7.90
CA SER A 292 0.51 -0.92 -6.51
C SER A 292 -0.70 -1.86 -6.36
N THR A 293 -0.97 -2.69 -7.38
CA THR A 293 -2.19 -3.51 -7.45
C THR A 293 -1.88 -4.94 -7.03
N PHE A 294 -2.39 -5.35 -5.88
CA PHE A 294 -2.18 -6.68 -5.32
C PHE A 294 -3.32 -7.63 -5.65
N LEU A 295 -2.97 -8.90 -5.85
CA LEU A 295 -3.89 -10.02 -5.96
C LEU A 295 -3.38 -11.17 -5.09
N TYR A 296 -4.28 -11.98 -4.54
CA TYR A 296 -3.85 -13.18 -3.82
C TYR A 296 -4.73 -14.39 -4.08
N LYS A 297 -4.11 -15.57 -4.12
CA LYS A 297 -4.76 -16.85 -4.46
C LYS A 297 -4.79 -17.76 -3.23
N ARG A 298 -5.99 -18.15 -2.82
CA ARG A 298 -6.19 -19.14 -1.76
C ARG A 298 -6.17 -20.57 -2.29
N ARG A 299 -5.77 -21.52 -1.43
CA ARG A 299 -5.80 -22.96 -1.76
C ARG A 299 -7.21 -23.42 -2.14
N ASN A 300 -7.31 -24.49 -2.93
CA ASN A 300 -8.58 -25.03 -3.41
C ASN A 300 -9.48 -25.47 -2.23
N SER A 301 -8.89 -26.09 -1.20
CA SER A 301 -9.59 -26.42 0.06
C SER A 301 -10.12 -25.21 0.84
N LYS A 302 -9.67 -24.01 0.50
CA LYS A 302 -10.08 -22.72 1.09
C LYS A 302 -10.87 -21.85 0.11
N GLY A 303 -11.48 -22.47 -0.89
CA GLY A 303 -12.33 -21.84 -1.89
C GLY A 303 -11.66 -21.61 -3.25
N GLY A 304 -10.32 -21.71 -3.32
CA GLY A 304 -9.60 -21.74 -4.60
C GLY A 304 -9.65 -20.46 -5.42
N LYS A 305 -10.11 -19.34 -4.84
CA LYS A 305 -10.36 -18.09 -5.55
C LYS A 305 -9.18 -17.14 -5.52
N LEU A 306 -9.08 -16.33 -6.57
CA LEU A 306 -8.27 -15.12 -6.64
C LEU A 306 -9.04 -13.95 -6.02
N TYR A 307 -8.36 -13.18 -5.19
CA TYR A 307 -8.89 -12.00 -4.52
C TYR A 307 -8.15 -10.76 -5.03
N ALA A 308 -8.87 -9.64 -5.14
CA ALA A 308 -8.27 -8.34 -5.41
C ALA A 308 -7.97 -7.59 -4.12
N GLY A 309 -6.83 -6.89 -4.12
CA GLY A 309 -6.30 -6.17 -2.99
C GLY A 309 -5.29 -6.99 -2.18
N PRO A 310 -4.85 -6.47 -1.02
CA PRO A 310 -5.31 -5.23 -0.39
C PRO A 310 -4.94 -3.96 -1.18
N LEU A 311 -5.62 -2.85 -0.90
CA LEU A 311 -5.28 -1.54 -1.49
C LEU A 311 -3.92 -1.05 -1.00
N TRP A 312 -3.20 -0.34 -1.88
CA TRP A 312 -1.90 0.27 -1.59
C TRP A 312 -1.70 1.52 -2.45
N ASP A 313 -1.04 2.54 -1.89
CA ASP A 313 -0.61 3.76 -2.60
C ASP A 313 -1.74 4.55 -3.29
N TYR A 314 -2.60 5.14 -2.45
CA TYR A 314 -3.76 5.95 -2.81
C TYR A 314 -3.54 7.45 -2.58
N ASP A 315 -2.30 7.93 -2.72
CA ASP A 315 -1.95 9.35 -2.68
C ASP A 315 -2.35 10.09 -3.97
N LEU A 316 -2.30 9.43 -5.13
CA LEU A 316 -2.74 9.94 -6.44
C LEU A 316 -4.25 9.81 -6.63
N ALA A 317 -5.01 10.33 -5.67
CA ALA A 317 -6.46 10.22 -5.59
C ALA A 317 -7.14 11.55 -5.19
N TYR A 318 -8.47 11.58 -5.22
CA TYR A 318 -9.31 12.66 -4.72
C TYR A 318 -8.92 14.03 -5.30
N GLY A 319 -8.91 14.11 -6.63
CA GLY A 319 -8.64 15.36 -7.35
C GLY A 319 -7.15 15.63 -7.62
N MET A 320 -6.26 14.70 -7.29
CA MET A 320 -4.83 14.77 -7.58
C MET A 320 -4.37 13.50 -8.29
N PRO A 321 -3.34 13.57 -9.15
CA PRO A 321 -2.59 14.77 -9.56
C PRO A 321 -3.28 15.53 -10.73
N ASP A 322 -2.72 16.67 -11.14
CA ASP A 322 -3.25 17.48 -12.26
C ASP A 322 -2.76 17.00 -13.65
N TYR A 323 -2.76 15.69 -13.85
CA TYR A 323 -2.44 15.07 -15.13
C TYR A 323 -3.32 13.84 -15.36
N CYS A 324 -3.38 13.38 -16.60
CA CYS A 324 -4.18 12.22 -17.00
C CYS A 324 -5.67 12.29 -16.58
N ASN A 325 -6.22 13.49 -16.44
CA ASN A 325 -7.59 13.72 -15.97
C ASN A 325 -7.90 13.12 -14.58
N ALA A 326 -6.89 12.91 -13.73
CA ALA A 326 -7.09 12.43 -12.36
C ALA A 326 -7.84 13.46 -11.48
N SER A 327 -7.79 14.74 -11.85
CA SER A 327 -8.58 15.81 -11.22
C SER A 327 -10.04 15.89 -11.70
N SER A 328 -10.40 15.20 -12.78
CA SER A 328 -11.76 15.24 -13.33
C SER A 328 -12.74 14.40 -12.53
N TYR A 329 -13.96 14.89 -12.30
CA TYR A 329 -15.06 14.11 -11.72
C TYR A 329 -15.90 13.36 -12.77
N GLN A 330 -15.51 13.44 -14.06
CA GLN A 330 -16.27 12.86 -15.16
C GLN A 330 -15.66 11.53 -15.64
N GLY A 331 -16.53 10.59 -16.03
CA GLY A 331 -16.13 9.27 -16.51
C GLY A 331 -15.55 8.36 -15.41
N TRP A 332 -15.09 7.17 -15.82
CA TRP A 332 -14.56 6.13 -14.92
C TRP A 332 -13.06 5.92 -15.15
N GLU A 333 -12.28 5.79 -14.08
CA GLU A 333 -10.83 5.56 -14.21
C GLU A 333 -10.51 4.16 -14.74
N ILE A 334 -11.35 3.17 -14.45
CA ILE A 334 -11.24 1.82 -15.01
C ILE A 334 -11.32 1.78 -16.55
N GLU A 335 -11.86 2.83 -17.18
CA GLU A 335 -11.98 2.97 -18.63
C GLU A 335 -10.88 3.85 -19.24
N THR A 336 -9.98 4.43 -18.45
CA THR A 336 -8.90 5.31 -18.93
C THR A 336 -7.94 4.54 -19.85
N SER A 337 -8.03 4.78 -21.17
CA SER A 337 -7.50 3.86 -22.18
C SER A 337 -6.30 4.33 -23.00
N SER A 338 -5.76 5.55 -22.92
CA SER A 338 -4.65 5.92 -23.83
C SER A 338 -3.58 6.87 -23.29
N ASP A 339 -3.92 7.93 -22.56
CA ASP A 339 -2.97 9.05 -22.49
C ASP A 339 -2.06 9.09 -21.25
N CYS A 340 -2.15 8.11 -20.35
CA CYS A 340 -1.40 8.07 -19.09
C CYS A 340 -0.25 7.05 -19.00
N GLY A 341 0.33 6.66 -20.14
CA GLY A 341 1.41 5.66 -20.14
C GLY A 341 0.89 4.26 -19.80
N TRP A 342 1.03 3.84 -18.54
CA TRP A 342 0.63 2.52 -18.06
C TRP A 342 -0.88 2.27 -18.27
N LYS A 343 -1.25 1.01 -18.47
CA LYS A 343 -2.61 0.60 -18.83
C LYS A 343 -3.16 -0.41 -17.86
N ASN A 344 -4.46 -0.34 -17.65
CA ASN A 344 -5.17 -1.27 -16.80
C ASN A 344 -5.22 -2.65 -17.49
N PRO A 345 -5.05 -3.76 -16.75
CA PRO A 345 -5.34 -5.10 -17.26
C PRO A 345 -6.73 -5.16 -17.92
N PHE A 346 -6.80 -5.72 -19.13
CA PHE A 346 -8.02 -5.72 -19.96
C PHE A 346 -9.24 -6.33 -19.25
N TRP A 347 -8.99 -7.25 -18.32
CA TRP A 347 -10.04 -7.98 -17.61
C TRP A 347 -10.78 -7.08 -16.60
N TRP A 348 -10.20 -5.98 -16.12
CA TRP A 348 -10.90 -5.01 -15.25
C TRP A 348 -12.08 -4.37 -15.98
N THR A 349 -11.83 -3.75 -17.14
CA THR A 349 -12.88 -3.13 -17.96
C THR A 349 -13.91 -4.17 -18.41
N LYS A 350 -13.48 -5.41 -18.68
CA LYS A 350 -14.39 -6.49 -19.06
C LYS A 350 -15.28 -6.94 -17.91
N LEU A 351 -14.78 -7.03 -16.67
CA LEU A 351 -15.61 -7.24 -15.48
C LEU A 351 -16.56 -6.07 -15.29
N PHE A 352 -16.08 -4.83 -15.35
CA PHE A 352 -16.88 -3.63 -15.13
C PHE A 352 -18.09 -3.52 -16.06
N ARG A 353 -17.93 -3.97 -17.32
CA ARG A 353 -18.98 -3.99 -18.34
C ARG A 353 -19.86 -5.24 -18.32
N ASP A 354 -19.51 -6.26 -17.55
CA ASP A 354 -20.36 -7.44 -17.41
C ASP A 354 -21.60 -7.13 -16.56
N VAL A 355 -22.78 -7.56 -17.02
CA VAL A 355 -24.05 -7.27 -16.35
C VAL A 355 -24.13 -7.90 -14.96
N LYS A 356 -23.59 -9.11 -14.74
CA LYS A 356 -23.65 -9.78 -13.43
C LYS A 356 -22.75 -9.06 -12.43
N PHE A 357 -21.54 -8.70 -12.84
CA PHE A 357 -20.61 -7.93 -12.01
C PHE A 357 -21.10 -6.50 -11.77
N HIS A 358 -21.63 -5.81 -12.77
CA HIS A 358 -22.21 -4.48 -12.62
C HIS A 358 -23.38 -4.48 -11.62
N ASN A 359 -24.27 -5.47 -11.69
CA ASN A 359 -25.35 -5.63 -10.71
C ASN A 359 -24.83 -5.94 -9.30
N LEU A 360 -23.66 -6.59 -9.16
CA LEU A 360 -22.99 -6.74 -7.87
C LEU A 360 -22.46 -5.39 -7.36
N LEU A 361 -21.77 -4.62 -8.21
CA LEU A 361 -21.27 -3.28 -7.89
C LEU A 361 -22.40 -2.36 -7.41
N VAL A 362 -23.50 -2.29 -8.15
CA VAL A 362 -24.67 -1.45 -7.78
C VAL A 362 -25.22 -1.84 -6.41
N ARG A 363 -25.35 -3.15 -6.11
CA ARG A 363 -25.82 -3.63 -4.80
C ARG A 363 -24.87 -3.26 -3.67
N HIS A 364 -23.56 -3.45 -3.87
CA HIS A 364 -22.56 -3.09 -2.86
C HIS A 364 -22.49 -1.57 -2.66
N TRP A 365 -22.56 -0.78 -3.74
CA TRP A 365 -22.65 0.67 -3.67
C TRP A 365 -23.87 1.13 -2.88
N GLN A 366 -25.07 0.64 -3.21
CA GLN A 366 -26.30 1.00 -2.51
C GLN A 366 -26.25 0.62 -1.02
N LYS A 367 -25.71 -0.56 -0.70
CA LYS A 367 -25.51 -1.00 0.68
C LYS A 367 -24.57 -0.04 1.44
N HIS A 368 -23.39 0.21 0.90
CA HIS A 368 -22.36 0.99 1.60
C HIS A 368 -22.67 2.48 1.63
N ARG A 369 -23.43 3.02 0.67
CA ARG A 369 -23.94 4.41 0.70
C ARG A 369 -24.91 4.70 1.84
N GLN A 370 -25.48 3.67 2.47
CA GLN A 370 -26.30 3.81 3.68
C GLN A 370 -25.45 3.87 4.96
N THR A 371 -24.16 3.52 4.89
CA THR A 371 -23.28 3.41 6.04
C THR A 371 -21.91 4.02 5.73
N VAL A 372 -20.91 3.17 5.42
CA VAL A 372 -19.49 3.47 5.31
C VAL A 372 -19.17 4.52 4.26
N LEU A 373 -19.90 4.50 3.15
CA LEU A 373 -19.69 5.44 2.06
C LEU A 373 -20.71 6.58 2.09
N SER A 374 -21.49 6.76 3.16
CA SER A 374 -22.39 7.91 3.29
C SER A 374 -21.59 9.22 3.41
N TYR A 375 -22.19 10.37 3.07
CA TYR A 375 -21.50 11.66 3.20
C TYR A 375 -21.13 11.95 4.66
N ALA A 376 -22.08 11.78 5.59
CA ALA A 376 -21.86 12.02 7.00
C ALA A 376 -20.74 11.13 7.58
N HIS A 377 -20.62 9.88 7.12
CA HIS A 377 -19.54 9.01 7.58
C HIS A 377 -18.18 9.43 7.00
N ILE A 378 -18.10 9.69 5.70
CA ILE A 378 -16.85 10.14 5.07
C ILE A 378 -16.38 11.46 5.69
N GLU A 379 -17.29 12.40 5.94
CA GLU A 379 -17.01 13.67 6.63
C GLU A 379 -16.63 13.49 8.10
N HIS A 380 -17.01 12.40 8.75
CA HIS A 380 -16.59 12.08 10.11
C HIS A 380 -15.17 11.48 10.17
N VAL A 381 -14.79 10.74 9.12
CA VAL A 381 -13.45 10.13 8.99
C VAL A 381 -12.38 11.18 8.64
N ILE A 382 -12.75 12.21 7.86
CA ILE A 382 -11.94 13.39 7.54
C ILE A 382 -11.91 14.34 8.74
#